data_AF-A0A2N3HR46-F1
#
_entry.id   AF-A0A2N3HR46-F1
#
_cell.length_a   1.000
_cell.length_b   1.000
_cell.length_c   1.000
_cell.angle_alpha   90.00
_cell.angle_beta   90.00
_cell.angle_gamma   90.00
#
_symmetry.space_group_name_H-M   'P 1'
#
loop_
_entity.id
_entity.type
_entity.pdbx_description
1 polymer ?
#
loop_
_entity_poly.entity_id
_entity_poly.type
_entity_poly.pdbx_seq_one_letter_code
_entity_poly.pdbx_strand_id
1 'polypeptide(L)'
;MKKYILILFVFVGFTMSAQNTKVEVLKEFLKGSIQLDAGAVDLEQPILSFNELATTKASKVADLTKENIVEVLEDAKNYATCIITVGEHTIVKISNFEDCSPSGAWGACMPMGKGYIQKAGVLSEVNDYLKNIIGRPGTQQRKVFLFE
;
A
#
# COMPACT_ATOMS: atom_id res chain seq x y z
N MET A 1 -32.43 -42.16 -24.19
CA MET A 1 -30.96 -42.26 -24.27
C MET A 1 -30.36 -40.91 -23.91
N LYS A 2 -29.56 -40.86 -22.84
CA LYS A 2 -29.07 -39.65 -22.16
C LYS A 2 -28.12 -38.86 -23.08
N LYS A 3 -28.43 -37.58 -23.31
CA LYS A 3 -27.51 -36.63 -23.96
C LYS A 3 -26.60 -36.04 -22.88
N TYR A 4 -25.34 -36.45 -22.84
CA TYR A 4 -24.33 -35.84 -21.97
C TYR A 4 -23.80 -34.57 -22.66
N ILE A 5 -24.06 -33.42 -22.04
CA ILE A 5 -23.41 -32.15 -22.38
C ILE A 5 -22.04 -32.17 -21.71
N LEU A 6 -20.99 -32.19 -22.52
CA LEU A 6 -19.60 -32.09 -22.07
C LEU A 6 -19.23 -30.59 -22.07
N ILE A 7 -19.38 -29.92 -20.93
CA ILE A 7 -18.84 -28.55 -20.75
C ILE A 7 -17.37 -28.70 -20.35
N LEU A 8 -16.49 -28.46 -21.31
CA LEU A 8 -15.06 -28.36 -21.09
C LEU A 8 -14.77 -26.94 -20.54
N PHE A 9 -14.61 -26.83 -19.22
CA PHE A 9 -14.12 -25.61 -18.58
C PHE A 9 -12.63 -25.44 -18.88
N VAL A 10 -12.29 -24.60 -19.86
CA VAL A 10 -10.93 -24.10 -20.07
C VAL A 10 -10.86 -22.69 -19.47
N PHE A 11 -10.53 -22.61 -18.18
CA PHE A 11 -10.35 -21.35 -17.45
C PHE A 11 -9.13 -21.42 -16.53
N VAL A 12 -7.96 -21.79 -17.06
CA VAL A 12 -6.72 -21.90 -16.26
C VAL A 12 -5.60 -20.95 -16.75
N GLY A 13 -5.85 -20.13 -17.79
CA GLY A 13 -4.79 -19.33 -18.41
C GLY A 13 -4.60 -17.88 -17.91
N PHE A 14 -5.57 -17.28 -17.22
CA PHE A 14 -5.60 -15.81 -17.03
C PHE A 14 -5.11 -15.29 -15.67
N THR A 15 -4.95 -16.15 -14.66
CA THR A 15 -4.67 -15.69 -13.28
C THR A 15 -3.20 -15.30 -13.08
N MET A 16 -2.26 -16.04 -13.66
CA MET A 16 -0.82 -15.80 -13.47
C MET A 16 -0.34 -14.49 -14.10
N SER A 17 -0.91 -14.07 -15.24
CA SER A 17 -0.49 -12.83 -15.89
C SER A 17 -0.86 -11.60 -15.06
N ALA A 18 -2.05 -11.58 -14.44
CA ALA A 18 -2.51 -10.43 -13.68
C ALA A 18 -1.74 -10.24 -12.37
N GLN A 19 -1.37 -11.33 -11.71
CA GLN A 19 -0.61 -11.29 -10.46
C GLN A 19 0.82 -10.77 -10.68
N ASN A 20 1.50 -11.22 -11.74
CA ASN A 20 2.83 -10.69 -12.09
C ASN A 20 2.79 -9.17 -12.35
N THR A 21 1.74 -8.67 -13.01
CA THR A 21 1.56 -7.23 -13.23
C THR A 21 1.48 -6.42 -11.93
N LYS A 22 0.82 -6.94 -10.88
CA LYS A 22 0.75 -6.24 -9.58
C LYS A 22 2.12 -6.02 -8.96
N VAL A 23 2.97 -7.05 -8.99
CA VAL A 23 4.32 -6.99 -8.42
C VAL A 23 5.19 -6.02 -9.20
N GLU A 24 5.12 -6.01 -10.53
CA GLU A 24 5.88 -5.05 -11.34
C GLU A 24 5.43 -3.60 -11.09
N VAL A 25 4.13 -3.35 -10.95
CA VAL A 25 3.60 -2.02 -10.56
C VAL A 25 4.16 -1.59 -9.20
N LEU A 26 4.15 -2.47 -8.21
CA LEU A 26 4.69 -2.15 -6.89
C LEU A 26 6.20 -1.97 -6.89
N LYS A 27 6.96 -2.74 -7.67
CA LYS A 27 8.41 -2.56 -7.85
C LYS A 27 8.73 -1.17 -8.39
N GLU A 28 8.03 -0.74 -9.44
CA GLU A 28 8.27 0.60 -9.99
C GLU A 28 7.82 1.70 -9.01
N PHE A 29 6.70 1.51 -8.31
CA PHE A 29 6.22 2.45 -7.29
C PHE A 29 7.21 2.64 -6.11
N LEU A 30 7.88 1.55 -5.71
CA LEU A 30 8.81 1.51 -4.57
C LEU A 30 10.26 1.80 -4.94
N LYS A 31 10.54 1.98 -6.23
CA LYS A 31 11.88 2.28 -6.74
C LYS A 31 12.49 3.49 -6.03
N GLY A 32 13.75 3.36 -5.66
CA GLY A 32 14.48 4.35 -4.88
C GLY A 32 14.19 4.33 -3.37
N SER A 33 13.24 3.52 -2.89
CA SER A 33 12.93 3.38 -1.47
C SER A 33 13.27 1.98 -0.96
N ILE A 34 12.76 0.94 -1.63
CA ILE A 34 13.02 -0.46 -1.28
C ILE A 34 12.93 -1.35 -2.51
N GLN A 35 13.77 -2.38 -2.58
CA GLN A 35 13.70 -3.38 -3.65
C GLN A 35 12.82 -4.55 -3.23
N LEU A 36 11.80 -4.87 -4.03
CA LEU A 36 10.98 -6.07 -3.89
C LEU A 36 11.60 -7.21 -4.70
N ASP A 37 12.25 -8.15 -4.00
CA ASP A 37 12.85 -9.33 -4.61
C ASP A 37 11.75 -10.30 -5.07
N ALA A 38 11.65 -10.53 -6.38
CA ALA A 38 10.55 -11.30 -6.97
C ALA A 38 10.40 -12.73 -6.42
N GLY A 39 11.48 -13.33 -5.92
CA GLY A 39 11.47 -14.67 -5.32
C GLY A 39 10.98 -14.71 -3.87
N ALA A 40 10.76 -13.56 -3.23
CA ALA A 40 10.33 -13.42 -1.84
C ALA A 40 8.96 -12.73 -1.69
N VAL A 41 8.28 -12.43 -2.80
CA VAL A 41 6.97 -11.75 -2.80
C VAL A 41 5.85 -12.75 -3.02
N ASP A 42 4.88 -12.75 -2.10
CA ASP A 42 3.60 -13.40 -2.30
C ASP A 42 2.82 -12.63 -3.39
N LEU A 43 2.56 -13.31 -4.51
CA LEU A 43 1.88 -12.74 -5.67
C LEU A 43 0.39 -12.41 -5.40
N GLU A 44 -0.23 -13.07 -4.43
CA GLU A 44 -1.59 -12.82 -3.99
C GLU A 44 -1.63 -11.62 -3.03
N GLN A 45 -0.66 -11.55 -2.12
CA GLN A 45 -0.57 -10.53 -1.06
C GLN A 45 0.71 -9.69 -1.13
N PRO A 46 0.99 -8.97 -2.24
CA PRO A 46 2.28 -8.30 -2.41
C PRO A 46 2.48 -7.11 -1.46
N ILE A 47 1.41 -6.49 -0.97
CA ILE A 47 1.50 -5.43 0.07
C ILE A 47 1.86 -6.03 1.44
N LEU A 48 1.41 -7.26 1.74
CA LEU A 48 1.83 -7.97 2.95
C LEU A 48 3.33 -8.28 2.88
N SER A 49 3.82 -8.82 1.76
CA SER A 49 5.26 -9.05 1.58
C SER A 49 6.07 -7.76 1.66
N PHE A 50 5.54 -6.64 1.14
CA PHE A 50 6.16 -5.32 1.37
C PHE A 50 6.23 -4.98 2.86
N ASN A 51 5.15 -5.15 3.63
CA ASN A 51 5.14 -4.83 5.06
C ASN A 51 6.22 -5.60 5.83
N GLU A 52 6.35 -6.90 5.56
CA GLU A 52 7.36 -7.76 6.18
C GLU A 52 8.77 -7.29 5.85
N LEU A 53 9.03 -7.03 4.58
CA LEU A 53 10.33 -6.56 4.12
C LEU A 53 10.67 -5.17 4.69
N ALA A 54 9.73 -4.22 4.61
CA ALA A 54 9.89 -2.86 5.07
C ALA A 54 10.08 -2.79 6.60
N THR A 55 9.48 -3.71 7.36
CA THR A 55 9.71 -3.79 8.82
C THR A 55 11.19 -4.01 9.15
N THR A 56 11.94 -4.69 8.28
CA THR A 56 13.37 -4.97 8.49
C THR A 56 14.30 -3.98 7.79
N LYS A 57 13.86 -3.35 6.69
CA LYS A 57 14.71 -2.51 5.84
C LYS A 57 14.50 -1.01 6.01
N ALA A 58 13.36 -0.57 6.56
CA ALA A 58 13.11 0.85 6.79
C ALA A 58 14.01 1.37 7.92
N SER A 59 14.44 2.61 7.81
CA SER A 59 15.21 3.30 8.85
C SER A 59 14.38 3.48 10.12
N LYS A 60 13.07 3.73 9.94
CA LYS A 60 12.12 3.80 11.05
C LYS A 60 10.78 3.18 10.67
N VAL A 61 10.19 2.49 11.64
CA VAL A 61 8.87 1.88 11.53
C VAL A 61 8.03 2.33 12.72
N ALA A 62 6.79 2.76 12.48
CA ALA A 62 5.87 3.14 13.53
C ALA A 62 4.44 2.70 13.21
N ASP A 63 3.66 2.35 14.22
CA ASP A 63 2.21 2.26 14.04
C ASP A 63 1.62 3.67 14.03
N LEU A 64 0.71 3.95 13.09
CA LEU A 64 0.09 5.24 12.90
C LEU A 64 -1.26 5.31 13.63
N THR A 65 -1.37 6.22 14.58
CA THR A 65 -2.56 6.43 15.39
C THR A 65 -3.01 7.89 15.34
N LYS A 66 -4.20 8.17 15.87
CA LYS A 66 -4.70 9.55 15.95
C LYS A 66 -3.82 10.40 16.86
N GLU A 67 -3.24 9.78 17.88
CA GLU A 67 -2.47 10.43 18.93
C GLU A 67 -1.07 10.84 18.43
N ASN A 68 -0.49 10.09 17.49
CA ASN A 68 0.88 10.31 17.01
C ASN A 68 1.01 10.87 15.59
N ILE A 69 -0.08 10.96 14.81
CA ILE A 69 -0.04 11.37 13.39
C ILE A 69 0.72 12.69 13.17
N VAL A 70 0.57 13.68 14.05
CA VAL A 70 1.24 14.98 13.90
C VAL A 70 2.76 14.83 14.03
N GLU A 71 3.22 14.13 15.06
CA GLU A 71 4.65 13.87 15.28
C GLU A 71 5.24 13.01 14.17
N VAL A 72 4.53 11.95 13.76
CA VAL A 72 4.97 11.06 12.69
C VAL A 72 5.10 11.79 11.36
N LEU A 73 4.15 12.67 11.02
CA LEU A 73 4.21 13.45 9.79
C LEU A 73 5.33 14.50 9.82
N GLU A 74 5.61 15.09 10.99
CA GLU A 74 6.72 16.03 11.13
C GLU A 74 8.06 15.34 11.01
N ASP A 75 8.24 14.20 11.67
CA ASP A 75 9.46 13.39 11.58
C ASP A 75 9.68 12.89 10.15
N ALA A 76 8.62 12.47 9.45
CA ALA A 76 8.68 11.98 8.09
C ALA A 76 9.23 12.99 7.07
N LYS A 77 9.23 14.30 7.36
CA LYS A 77 9.84 15.33 6.51
C LYS A 77 11.36 15.24 6.45
N ASN A 78 11.99 14.58 7.43
CA ASN A 78 13.43 14.40 7.50
C ASN A 78 13.94 13.20 6.69
N TYR A 79 13.04 12.46 6.04
CA TYR A 79 13.35 11.25 5.28
C TYR A 79 13.07 11.45 3.79
N ALA A 80 13.82 10.77 2.93
CA ALA A 80 13.59 10.85 1.49
C ALA A 80 12.25 10.24 1.06
N THR A 81 11.78 9.23 1.79
CA THR A 81 10.50 8.58 1.51
C THR A 81 9.74 8.25 2.80
N CYS A 82 8.46 8.63 2.83
CA CYS A 82 7.48 8.13 3.80
C CYS A 82 6.42 7.29 3.08
N ILE A 83 6.33 6.01 3.43
CA ILE A 83 5.30 5.09 2.95
C ILE A 83 4.42 4.67 4.12
N ILE A 84 3.11 4.67 3.90
CA ILE A 84 2.11 4.23 4.87
C ILE A 84 1.32 3.08 4.26
N THR A 85 1.11 2.01 5.04
CA THR A 85 0.19 0.93 4.66
C THR A 85 -1.01 0.86 5.57
N VAL A 86 -2.10 0.33 5.05
CA VAL A 86 -3.32 0.02 5.83
C VAL A 86 -3.61 -1.47 5.66
N GLY A 87 -3.43 -2.23 6.74
CA GLY A 87 -3.41 -3.68 6.70
C GLY A 87 -2.52 -4.20 5.56
N GLU A 88 -3.08 -5.08 4.74
CA GLU A 88 -2.42 -5.71 3.60
C GLU A 88 -2.98 -5.27 2.24
N HIS A 89 -3.81 -4.21 2.21
CA HIS A 89 -4.54 -3.85 1.00
C HIS A 89 -4.33 -2.41 0.52
N THR A 90 -3.68 -1.55 1.28
CA THR A 90 -3.40 -0.17 0.85
C THR A 90 -1.95 0.16 1.11
N ILE A 91 -1.32 0.82 0.15
CA ILE A 91 0.02 1.39 0.26
C ILE A 91 0.02 2.79 -0.34
N VAL A 92 0.62 3.76 0.34
CA VAL A 92 0.68 5.16 -0.10
C VAL A 92 2.01 5.78 0.25
N LYS A 93 2.60 6.51 -0.69
CA LYS A 93 3.78 7.35 -0.51
C LYS A 93 3.30 8.80 -0.38
N ILE A 94 3.77 9.52 0.63
CA ILE A 94 3.50 10.97 0.72
C ILE A 94 4.23 11.65 -0.44
N SER A 95 3.50 12.41 -1.25
CA SER A 95 4.03 13.09 -2.43
C SER A 95 4.29 14.57 -2.20
N ASN A 96 3.57 15.21 -1.27
CA ASN A 96 3.76 16.61 -0.91
C ASN A 96 3.26 16.88 0.52
N PHE A 97 4.16 17.27 1.42
CA PHE A 97 3.80 17.61 2.81
C PHE A 97 3.11 18.98 2.94
N GLU A 98 3.38 19.91 2.03
CA GLU A 98 2.85 21.28 2.06
C GLU A 98 1.45 21.36 1.44
N ASP A 99 1.16 20.49 0.47
CA ASP A 99 -0.20 20.32 -0.07
C ASP A 99 -0.98 19.38 0.83
N CYS A 100 -1.70 19.93 1.81
CA CYS A 100 -2.39 19.16 2.83
C CYS A 100 -3.85 19.61 3.04
N SER A 101 -4.68 18.65 3.46
CA SER A 101 -6.09 18.90 3.75
C SER A 101 -6.41 18.61 5.22
N PRO A 102 -7.02 19.56 5.95
CA PRO A 102 -7.40 19.36 7.35
C PRO A 102 -8.34 18.17 7.53
N SER A 103 -8.14 17.42 8.62
CA SER A 103 -8.97 16.28 8.99
C SER A 103 -9.34 16.35 10.47
N GLY A 104 -10.62 16.58 10.77
CA GLY A 104 -11.10 16.53 12.16
C GLY A 104 -11.04 15.12 12.77
N ALA A 105 -11.13 14.07 11.94
CA ALA A 105 -11.02 12.69 12.41
C ALA A 105 -9.60 12.36 12.89
N TRP A 106 -8.60 12.79 12.13
CA TRP A 106 -7.17 12.59 12.44
C TRP A 106 -6.61 13.67 13.36
N GLY A 107 -7.23 14.84 13.46
CA GLY A 107 -6.71 15.96 14.23
C GLY A 107 -5.45 16.59 13.62
N ALA A 108 -5.22 16.41 12.32
CA ALA A 108 -4.01 16.85 11.62
C ALA A 108 -4.32 17.36 10.21
N CYS A 109 -3.36 18.11 9.64
CA CYS A 109 -3.36 18.37 8.20
C CYS A 109 -2.80 17.14 7.49
N MET A 110 -3.59 16.56 6.59
CA MET A 110 -3.27 15.27 5.98
C MET A 110 -2.71 15.51 4.57
N PRO A 111 -1.43 15.22 4.32
CA PRO A 111 -0.73 15.61 3.10
C PRO A 111 -1.22 14.85 1.87
N MET A 112 -0.89 15.35 0.68
CA MET A 112 -1.12 14.67 -0.58
C MET A 112 -0.29 13.39 -0.63
N GLY A 113 -0.91 12.30 -1.09
CA GLY A 113 -0.28 11.01 -1.23
C GLY A 113 -0.65 10.33 -2.54
N LYS A 114 0.29 9.55 -3.05
CA LYS A 114 0.10 8.69 -4.22
C LYS A 114 0.30 7.24 -3.82
N GLY A 115 -0.60 6.35 -4.23
CA GLY A 115 -0.59 4.97 -3.76
C GLY A 115 -1.45 4.03 -4.56
N TYR A 116 -1.69 2.86 -3.99
CA TYR A 116 -2.53 1.81 -4.56
C TYR A 116 -3.42 1.19 -3.48
N ILE A 117 -4.65 0.83 -3.88
CA ILE A 117 -5.58 0.06 -3.07
C ILE A 117 -5.90 -1.25 -3.80
N GLN A 118 -5.66 -2.38 -3.13
CA GLN A 118 -6.02 -3.72 -3.59
C GLN A 118 -7.47 -4.05 -3.24
N LYS A 119 -8.31 -4.25 -4.25
CA LYS A 119 -9.70 -4.73 -4.10
C LYS A 119 -9.97 -5.84 -5.11
N ALA A 120 -10.49 -6.97 -4.62
CA ALA A 120 -10.82 -8.15 -5.45
C ALA A 120 -9.68 -8.56 -6.42
N GLY A 121 -8.42 -8.51 -5.93
CA GLY A 121 -7.24 -8.89 -6.71
C GLY A 121 -6.74 -7.83 -7.70
N VAL A 122 -7.35 -6.64 -7.76
CA VAL A 122 -6.92 -5.53 -8.62
C VAL A 122 -6.28 -4.44 -7.77
N LEU A 123 -5.08 -3.97 -8.19
CA LEU A 123 -4.46 -2.76 -7.64
C LEU A 123 -4.97 -1.54 -8.42
N SER A 124 -5.67 -0.64 -7.73
CA SER A 124 -6.11 0.63 -8.30
C SER A 124 -5.25 1.77 -7.78
N GLU A 125 -4.68 2.55 -8.68
CA GLU A 125 -3.92 3.76 -8.35
C GLU A 125 -4.84 4.79 -7.69
N VAL A 126 -4.32 5.48 -6.67
CA VAL A 126 -4.98 6.59 -6.00
C VAL A 126 -4.00 7.74 -5.82
N ASN A 127 -4.48 8.97 -6.03
CA ASN A 127 -3.74 10.20 -5.78
C ASN A 127 -4.69 11.21 -5.14
N ASP A 128 -4.58 11.36 -3.83
CA ASP A 128 -5.52 12.15 -3.02
C ASP A 128 -4.86 12.47 -1.66
N TYR A 129 -5.52 13.30 -0.86
CA TYR A 129 -5.09 13.55 0.51
C TYR A 129 -5.12 12.26 1.33
N LEU A 130 -4.11 12.11 2.18
CA LEU A 130 -3.85 10.90 2.94
C LEU A 130 -5.09 10.41 3.70
N LYS A 131 -5.91 11.32 4.26
CA LYS A 131 -7.16 11.00 4.97
C LYS A 131 -8.18 10.20 4.15
N ASN A 132 -8.20 10.40 2.83
CA ASN A 132 -9.10 9.73 1.91
C ASN A 132 -8.56 8.35 1.50
N ILE A 133 -7.23 8.20 1.49
CA ILE A 133 -6.55 6.95 1.13
C ILE A 133 -6.49 5.99 2.33
N ILE A 134 -6.09 6.48 3.51
CA ILE A 134 -5.91 5.64 4.70
C ILE A 134 -7.18 5.52 5.55
N GLY A 135 -8.26 6.21 5.18
CA GLY A 135 -9.52 6.22 5.91
C GLY A 135 -9.44 6.91 7.27
N ARG A 136 -10.42 6.64 8.14
CA ARG A 136 -10.50 7.22 9.50
C ARG A 136 -9.68 6.40 10.51
N PRO A 137 -9.12 7.01 11.57
CA PRO A 137 -8.50 6.25 12.64
C PRO A 137 -9.52 5.31 13.30
N GLY A 138 -9.07 4.14 13.75
CA GLY A 138 -9.92 3.08 14.27
C GLY A 138 -9.12 1.81 14.57
N THR A 139 -9.77 0.65 14.54
CA THR A 139 -9.15 -0.65 14.84
C THR A 139 -8.22 -1.17 13.75
N GLN A 140 -8.30 -0.60 12.54
CA GLN A 140 -7.48 -1.03 11.42
C GLN A 140 -6.03 -0.57 11.61
N GLN A 141 -5.10 -1.52 11.52
CA GLN A 141 -3.67 -1.22 11.65
C GLN A 141 -3.17 -0.40 10.47
N ARG A 142 -2.38 0.61 10.79
CA ARG A 142 -1.66 1.44 9.83
C ARG A 142 -0.21 1.51 10.24
N LYS A 143 0.70 1.22 9.32
CA LYS A 143 2.14 1.27 9.57
C LYS A 143 2.77 2.34 8.71
N VAL A 144 3.70 3.08 9.30
CA VAL A 144 4.57 4.04 8.62
C VAL A 144 5.95 3.43 8.50
N PHE A 145 6.53 3.55 7.32
CA PHE A 145 7.89 3.14 6.98
C PHE A 145 8.62 4.34 6.41
N LEU A 146 9.71 4.73 7.07
CA LEU A 146 10.55 5.85 6.65
C LEU A 146 11.87 5.32 6.10
N PHE A 147 12.28 5.83 4.94
CA PHE A 147 13.50 5.45 4.24
C PHE A 147 14.36 6.70 3.96
N GLU A 148 15.67 6.57 4.20
CA GLU A 148 16.69 7.56 3.84
C GLU A 148 16.93 7.63 2.33
#